data_AF-A0A7R9BN68-F1
#
_entry.id   AF-A0A7R9BN68-F1
#
_cell.length_a   1.000
_cell.length_b   1.000
_cell.length_c   1.000
_cell.angle_alpha   90.00
_cell.angle_beta   90.00
_cell.angle_gamma   90.00
#
_symmetry.space_group_name_H-M   'P 1'
#
loop_
_entity.id
_entity.type
_entity.pdbx_description
1 polymer ?
#
loop_
_entity_poly.entity_id
_entity_poly.type
_entity_poly.pdbx_seq_one_letter_code
_entity_poly.pdbx_strand_id
1 'polypeptide(L)' 'MGCEFWEIISDEHGIDPTGAYHGDSELQLERISVYYNEASGGKYVPRAILVDLEPGTMDSDGISCSK' A
#
# COMPACT_ATOMS: atom_id res chain seq x y z
N MET A 1 -0.75 -7.98 13.38
CA MET A 1 -2.15 -7.52 13.25
C MET A 1 -2.31 -6.43 12.20
N GLY A 2 -1.46 -5.38 12.17
CA GLY A 2 -1.53 -4.37 11.10
C GLY A 2 -1.17 -4.90 9.72
N CYS A 3 -0.16 -5.76 9.59
CA CYS A 3 0.30 -6.23 8.28
C CYS A 3 -0.67 -7.17 7.56
N GLU A 4 -1.30 -8.11 8.26
CA GLU A 4 -2.25 -9.04 7.63
C GLU A 4 -3.42 -8.28 6.98
N PHE A 5 -3.89 -7.21 7.62
CA PHE A 5 -4.88 -6.30 7.03
C PHE A 5 -4.35 -5.67 5.72
N TRP A 6 -3.14 -5.12 5.73
CA TRP A 6 -2.56 -4.51 4.54
C TRP A 6 -2.24 -5.53 3.44
N GLU A 7 -1.85 -6.76 3.77
CA GLU A 7 -1.65 -7.85 2.81
C GLU A 7 -2.97 -8.19 2.11
N ILE A 8 -4.06 -8.36 2.86
CA ILE A 8 -5.38 -8.67 2.28
C ILE A 8 -5.87 -7.55 1.36
N ILE A 9 -5.78 -6.30 1.81
CA ILE A 9 -6.22 -5.15 1.00
C ILE A 9 -5.34 -4.98 -0.26
N SER A 10 -4.03 -5.21 -0.14
CA SER A 10 -3.09 -5.15 -1.28
C SER A 10 -3.43 -6.22 -2.31
N ASP A 11 -3.67 -7.46 -1.89
CA ASP A 11 -4.08 -8.57 -2.77
C ASP A 11 -5.42 -8.27 -3.47
N GLU A 12 -6.41 -7.78 -2.71
CA GLU A 12 -7.73 -7.41 -3.26
C GLU A 12 -7.64 -6.32 -4.35
N HIS A 13 -6.75 -5.34 -4.16
CA HIS A 13 -6.56 -4.22 -5.10
C HIS A 13 -5.46 -4.51 -6.15
N GLY A 14 -4.87 -5.71 -6.15
CA GLY A 14 -3.78 -6.07 -7.06
C GLY A 14 -2.53 -5.19 -6.92
N ILE A 15 -2.27 -4.69 -5.71
CA ILE A 15 -1.09 -3.88 -5.40
C ILE A 15 0.01 -4.80 -4.90
N ASP A 16 1.12 -4.85 -5.62
CA ASP A 16 2.31 -5.58 -5.20
C ASP A 16 2.96 -4.87 -3.99
N PRO A 17 3.72 -5.56 -3.12
CA PRO A 17 4.51 -4.94 -2.06
C PRO A 17 5.32 -3.71 -2.50
N THR A 18 5.77 -3.62 -3.76
CA THR A 18 6.46 -2.43 -4.29
C THR A 18 5.55 -1.20 -4.52
N GLY A 19 4.25 -1.33 -4.28
CA GLY A 19 3.21 -0.33 -4.54
C GLY A 19 2.76 -0.27 -6.00
N ALA A 20 3.21 -1.20 -6.85
CA ALA A 20 2.82 -1.25 -8.25
C ALA A 20 1.46 -1.94 -8.41
N TYR A 21 0.57 -1.36 -9.23
CA TYR A 21 -0.69 -2.00 -9.58
C TYR A 21 -0.50 -3.03 -10.71
N HIS A 22 -0.93 -4.25 -10.44
CA HIS A 22 -0.91 -5.41 -11.34
C HIS A 22 -2.31 -6.02 -11.52
N GLY A 23 -3.36 -5.32 -11.12
CA GLY A 23 -4.73 -5.78 -11.28
C GLY A 23 -5.23 -5.76 -12.72
N ASP A 24 -6.22 -6.60 -13.02
CA ASP A 24 -6.82 -6.76 -14.34
C ASP A 24 -8.17 -6.04 -14.49
N SER A 25 -8.70 -5.44 -13.42
CA SER A 25 -10.04 -4.83 -13.40
C SER A 25 -10.04 -3.43 -12.81
N GLU A 26 -10.67 -2.48 -13.50
CA GLU A 26 -10.86 -1.11 -13.00
C GLU A 26 -11.63 -1.05 -11.67
N LEU A 27 -12.41 -2.10 -11.34
CA LEU A 27 -13.08 -2.21 -10.05
C LEU A 27 -12.11 -2.33 -8.88
N GLN A 28 -10.91 -2.86 -9.10
CA GLN A 28 -9.85 -2.96 -8.08
C GLN A 28 -9.23 -1.59 -7.76
N LEU A 29 -9.41 -0.61 -8.65
CA LEU A 29 -9.02 0.78 -8.40
C LEU A 29 -10.19 1.59 -7.81
N GLU A 30 -11.40 1.03 -7.77
CA GLU A 30 -12.55 1.72 -7.20
C GLU A 30 -12.35 1.90 -5.69
N ARG A 31 -12.43 3.15 -5.21
CA ARG A 31 -12.21 3.51 -3.80
C ARG A 31 -10.82 3.16 -3.24
N ILE A 32 -9.83 2.85 -4.08
CA ILE A 32 -8.45 2.62 -3.63
C ILE A 32 -7.90 3.83 -2.84
N SER A 33 -8.38 5.03 -3.16
CA SER A 33 -8.02 6.30 -2.49
C SER A 33 -8.40 6.36 -0.99
N VAL A 34 -9.26 5.46 -0.52
CA VAL A 34 -9.60 5.31 0.90
C VAL A 34 -8.38 4.81 1.69
N TYR A 35 -7.65 3.86 1.12
CA TYR A 35 -6.53 3.19 1.78
C TYR A 35 -5.17 3.59 1.22
N TYR A 36 -5.08 4.04 -0.02
CA TYR A 36 -3.84 4.40 -0.69
C TYR A 36 -3.87 5.83 -1.22
N ASN A 37 -2.68 6.38 -1.44
CA ASN A 37 -2.46 7.55 -2.28
C ASN A 37 -1.83 7.11 -3.59
N GLU A 38 -2.34 7.62 -4.70
CA GLU A 38 -1.62 7.52 -5.97
C GLU A 38 -0.44 8.50 -5.96
N ALA A 39 0.76 7.95 -6.05
CA ALA A 39 2.00 8.67 -6.26
C ALA A 39 2.33 8.73 -7.76
N SER A 40 3.32 9.54 -8.10
CA SER A 40 3.79 9.64 -9.49
C SER A 40 4.27 8.30 -10.03
N GLY A 41 3.86 7.98 -11.26
CA GLY A 41 4.29 6.75 -11.95
C GLY A 41 3.43 5.51 -11.68
N GLY A 42 2.18 5.67 -11.24
CA GLY A 42 1.26 4.55 -11.01
C GLY A 42 1.60 3.71 -9.77
N LYS A 43 2.31 4.33 -8.82
CA LYS A 43 2.61 3.74 -7.52
C LYS A 43 1.52 4.10 -6.50
N TYR A 44 1.11 3.15 -5.68
CA TYR A 44 0.12 3.31 -4.63
C TYR A 44 0.77 3.19 -3.25
N VAL A 45 0.64 4.24 -2.44
CA VAL A 45 1.27 4.36 -1.10
C VAL A 45 0.21 4.28 -0.01
N PRO A 46 0.27 3.33 0.93
CA PRO A 46 -0.77 3.14 1.94
C PRO A 46 -0.87 4.35 2.89
N ARG A 47 -2.10 4.79 3.18
CA ARG A 47 -2.48 5.80 4.19
C ARG A 47 -2.45 5.22 5.60
N ALA A 48 -1.48 4.35 5.89
CA ALA A 48 -1.28 3.83 7.22
C ALA A 48 -0.77 4.95 8.12
N ILE A 49 -1.52 5.31 9.16
CA ILE A 49 -0.98 6.08 10.28
C ILE A 49 -0.13 5.12 11.11
N LEU A 50 1.09 4.86 10.65
CA LEU A 50 2.16 4.45 11.54
C LEU A 50 2.49 5.71 12.35
N VAL A 51 2.11 5.72 13.63
CA VAL A 51 2.64 6.71 14.58
C VAL A 51 4.13 6.42 14.68
N ASP A 52 4.91 7.04 13.80
CA ASP A 52 6.37 7.04 13.81
C ASP A 52 6.82 8.46 14.13
N LEU A 53 7.53 8.62 15.25
CA LEU A 53 8.06 9.89 15.74
C LEU A 53 9.46 10.15 15.12
N GLU A 54 9.65 10.00 13.81
CA GLU A 54 10.87 10.45 13.15
C GLU A 54 10.67 10.68 11.62
N PRO A 55 10.91 11.89 11.08
CA PRO A 55 10.79 12.19 9.65
C PRO A 55 12.02 11.67 8.86
N GLY A 56 12.44 10.44 9.13
CA GLY A 56 13.78 9.94 8.75
C GLY A 56 13.84 8.51 8.19
N THR A 57 12.80 7.68 8.35
CA THR A 57 12.81 6.31 7.81
C THR A 57 11.63 6.09 6.88
N MET A 58 11.57 6.90 5.83
CA MET A 58 10.87 6.53 4.60
C MET A 58 11.77 5.54 3.83
N ASP A 59 12.17 4.46 4.50
CA ASP A 59 13.00 3.37 3.96
C ASP A 59 12.19 2.10 4.13
N SER A 60 11.19 1.94 3.26
CA SER A 60 10.47 0.69 3.01
C SER A 60 9.54 0.92 1.82
N ASP A 61 10.07 0.74 0.61
CA ASP A 61 9.33 0.43 -0.62
C ASP A 61 8.60 -0.93 -0.47
N GLY A 62 7.72 -1.02 0.53
CA GLY A 62 6.80 -2.12 0.71
C GLY A 62 6.55 -2.46 2.15
N ILE A 63 5.33 -2.92 2.40
CA ILE A 63 4.87 -3.53 3.64
C ILE A 63 5.77 -4.74 3.93
N SER A 64 6.95 -4.50 4.52
CA SER A 64 7.84 -5.56 4.98
C SER A 64 7.46 -5.85 6.42
N CYS A 65 6.44 -6.67 6.58
CA CYS A 65 6.27 -7.37 7.85
C CYS A 65 7.36 -8.44 7.94
N SER A 66 8.47 -8.10 8.61
CA SER A 66 9.44 -9.11 8.99
C SER A 66 8.74 -10.13 9.89
N LYS A 67 8.83 -11.42 9.52
CA LYS A 67 8.43 -12.56 10.35
C LYS A 67 9.04 -12.49 11.75
#